data_AF-A0AAX0RRJ0-F1
#
_entry.id   AF-A0AAX0RRJ0-F1
#
_cell.length_a   1.000
_cell.length_b   1.000
_cell.length_c   1.000
_cell.angle_alpha   90.00
_cell.angle_beta   90.00
_cell.angle_gamma   90.00
#
_symmetry.space_group_name_H-M   'P 1'
#
loop_
_entity.id
_entity.type
_entity.pdbx_description
1 polymer ?
#
loop_
_entity_poly.entity_id
_entity_poly.type
_entity_poly.pdbx_seq_one_letter_code
_entity_poly.pdbx_strand_id
1 'polypeptide(L)' 'MKSINKKVILHEHRELAEEVLDIYSLKVFIILDLLLFSIFFGILLHPLLTSLWLNFFLPFLFFTTFTVILQLFDIFQRKS' A
#
# COMPACT_ATOMS: atom_id res chain seq x y z
N MET A 1 -23.53 17.01 -38.51
CA MET A 1 -23.91 16.18 -37.35
C MET A 1 -22.63 15.60 -36.74
N LYS A 2 -22.08 16.21 -35.68
CA LYS A 2 -20.73 15.92 -35.13
C LYS A 2 -20.71 15.95 -33.59
N SER A 3 -21.74 15.40 -32.95
CA SER A 3 -21.93 15.41 -31.47
C SER A 3 -21.50 14.13 -30.77
N ILE A 4 -20.94 13.14 -31.49
CA ILE A 4 -20.71 11.79 -30.95
C ILE A 4 -19.44 11.70 -30.08
N ASN A 5 -18.48 12.64 -30.19
CA ASN A 5 -17.14 12.37 -29.65
C ASN A 5 -16.87 12.80 -28.19
N LYS A 6 -17.67 13.68 -27.59
CA LYS A 6 -17.35 14.22 -26.25
C LYS A 6 -17.73 13.26 -25.11
N LYS A 7 -18.82 12.48 -25.28
CA LYS A 7 -19.27 11.51 -24.27
C LYS A 7 -18.43 10.24 -24.23
N VAL A 8 -17.88 9.81 -25.37
CA VAL A 8 -17.03 8.61 -25.46
C VAL A 8 -15.69 8.85 -24.75
N ILE A 9 -15.05 9.98 -25.00
CA ILE A 9 -13.79 10.36 -24.34
C ILE A 9 -13.96 10.51 -22.82
N LEU A 10 -15.08 11.09 -22.37
CA LEU A 10 -15.40 11.22 -20.94
C LEU A 10 -15.68 9.88 -20.25
N HIS A 11 -16.20 8.88 -20.99
CA HIS A 11 -16.45 7.54 -20.46
C HIS A 11 -15.13 6.76 -20.29
N GLU A 12 -14.24 6.87 -21.27
CA GLU A 12 -12.92 6.22 -21.26
C GLU A 12 -12.03 6.78 -20.14
N HIS A 13 -12.04 8.10 -19.91
CA HIS A 13 -11.34 8.70 -18.76
C HIS A 13 -11.93 8.29 -17.41
N ARG A 14 -13.22 8.00 -17.35
CA ARG A 14 -13.88 7.56 -16.12
C ARG A 14 -13.52 6.11 -15.79
N GLU A 15 -13.50 5.23 -16.78
CA GLU A 15 -13.06 3.84 -16.60
C GLU A 15 -11.60 3.77 -16.15
N LEU A 16 -10.71 4.54 -16.78
CA LEU A 16 -9.31 4.66 -16.36
C LEU A 16 -9.17 5.21 -14.93
N ALA A 17 -10.03 6.16 -14.53
CA ALA A 17 -10.01 6.71 -13.18
C ALA A 17 -10.53 5.73 -12.12
N GLU A 18 -11.56 4.95 -12.44
CA GLU A 18 -12.08 3.88 -11.56
C GLU A 18 -11.01 2.79 -11.37
N GLU A 19 -10.32 2.38 -12.42
CA GLU A 19 -9.24 1.36 -12.33
C GLU A 19 -8.02 1.87 -11.54
N VAL A 20 -7.62 3.13 -11.75
CA VAL A 20 -6.54 3.76 -10.96
C VAL A 20 -6.94 3.91 -9.49
N LEU A 21 -8.20 4.25 -9.21
CA LEU A 21 -8.73 4.33 -7.84
C LEU A 21 -8.72 2.97 -7.15
N ASP A 22 -9.07 1.89 -7.87
CA ASP A 22 -9.12 0.54 -7.29
C ASP A 22 -7.72 0.02 -6.97
N ILE A 23 -6.74 0.23 -7.86
CA ILE A 23 -5.33 -0.10 -7.61
C ILE A 23 -4.76 0.73 -6.45
N TYR A 24 -5.08 2.02 -6.39
CA TYR A 24 -4.62 2.90 -5.31
C TYR A 24 -5.25 2.50 -3.97
N SER A 25 -6.53 2.14 -3.98
CA SER A 25 -7.26 1.60 -2.84
C SER A 25 -6.60 0.33 -2.31
N LEU A 26 -6.24 -0.62 -3.19
CA LEU A 26 -5.54 -1.84 -2.80
C LEU A 26 -4.16 -1.58 -2.19
N LYS A 27 -3.36 -0.69 -2.80
CA LYS A 27 -2.04 -0.31 -2.24
C LYS A 27 -2.16 0.33 -0.87
N VAL A 28 -3.10 1.26 -0.71
CA VAL A 28 -3.37 1.91 0.58
C VAL A 28 -3.84 0.87 1.61
N PHE A 29 -4.71 -0.06 1.20
CA PHE A 29 -5.19 -1.14 2.07
C PHE A 29 -4.03 -2.03 2.55
N ILE A 30 -3.13 -2.45 1.65
CA ILE A 30 -1.95 -3.26 2.00
C ILE A 30 -1.02 -2.50 2.97
N ILE A 31 -0.77 -1.22 2.74
CA ILE A 31 0.08 -0.41 3.63
C ILE A 31 -0.59 -0.25 5.01
N LEU A 32 -1.89 -0.01 5.04
CA LEU A 32 -2.65 0.12 6.27
C LEU A 32 -2.67 -1.19 7.07
N ASP A 33 -2.84 -2.32 6.38
CA ASP A 33 -2.79 -3.65 6.99
C ASP A 33 -1.39 -3.95 7.55
N LEU A 34 -0.32 -3.62 6.80
CA LEU A 34 1.05 -3.75 7.27
C LEU A 34 1.34 -2.87 8.49
N LEU A 35 0.79 -1.65 8.54
CA LEU A 35 0.89 -0.76 9.69
C LEU A 35 0.20 -1.38 10.91
N LEU A 36 -1.03 -1.87 10.73
CA LEU A 36 -1.80 -2.54 11.77
C LEU A 36 -1.02 -3.76 12.31
N PHE A 37 -0.52 -4.61 11.41
CA PHE A 37 0.28 -5.77 11.76
C PHE A 37 1.55 -5.38 12.52
N SER A 38 2.22 -4.30 12.13
CA SER A 38 3.41 -3.79 12.83
C SER A 38 3.09 -3.34 14.25
N ILE A 39 1.95 -2.69 14.47
CA ILE A 39 1.49 -2.30 15.81
C ILE A 39 1.22 -3.56 16.66
N PHE A 40 0.48 -4.53 16.12
CA PHE A 40 0.22 -5.80 16.80
C PHE A 40 1.51 -6.55 17.13
N PHE A 41 2.46 -6.59 16.20
CA PHE A 41 3.76 -7.19 16.40
C PHE A 41 4.53 -6.50 17.54
N GLY A 42 4.48 -5.18 17.64
CA GLY A 42 5.07 -4.43 18.76
C GLY A 42 4.45 -4.77 20.10
N ILE A 43 3.11 -4.87 20.17
CA ILE A 43 2.40 -5.28 21.39
C ILE A 43 2.79 -6.71 21.79
N LEU A 44 2.92 -7.61 20.82
CA LEU A 44 3.32 -8.99 21.05
C LEU A 44 4.78 -9.12 21.51
N LEU A 45 5.65 -8.25 21.03
CA LEU A 45 7.07 -8.17 21.43
C LEU A 45 7.28 -7.55 22.80
N HIS A 46 6.36 -6.69 23.26
CA HIS A 46 6.48 -5.98 24.53
C HIS A 46 6.82 -6.87 25.74
N PRO A 47 6.13 -8.01 25.99
CA PRO A 47 6.48 -8.89 27.09
C PRO A 47 7.81 -9.64 26.90
N LEU A 48 8.31 -9.73 25.66
CA LEU A 48 9.50 -10.50 25.30
C LEU A 48 10.79 -9.66 25.38
N LEU A 49 10.67 -8.35 25.15
CA LEU A 49 11.79 -7.42 25.14
C LEU A 49 11.72 -6.47 26.33
N THR A 50 12.74 -6.54 27.19
CA THR A 50 12.91 -5.63 28.33
C THR A 50 13.30 -4.21 27.93
N SER A 51 13.87 -4.03 26.74
CA SER A 51 14.27 -2.72 26.23
C SER A 51 13.11 -2.02 25.50
N LEU A 52 12.69 -0.86 26.03
CA LEU A 52 11.70 0.00 25.40
C LEU A 52 12.13 0.46 24.00
N TRP A 53 13.42 0.73 23.79
CA TRP A 53 13.94 1.14 22.48
C TRP A 53 13.78 0.05 21.43
N LEU A 54 14.07 -1.21 21.79
CA LEU A 54 13.91 -2.35 20.88
C LEU A 54 12.43 -2.59 20.56
N ASN A 55 11.53 -2.38 21.53
CA ASN A 55 10.08 -2.49 21.33
C ASN A 55 9.52 -1.50 20.30
N PHE A 56 10.13 -0.33 20.12
CA PHE A 56 9.74 0.61 19.05
C PHE A 56 10.54 0.39 17.76
N PHE A 57 11.83 0.09 17.88
CA PHE A 57 12.71 -0.07 16.74
C PHE A 57 12.35 -1.29 15.88
N LEU A 58 12.02 -2.43 16.49
CA LEU A 58 11.70 -3.67 15.76
C LEU A 58 10.43 -3.54 14.90
N PRO A 59 9.29 -3.06 15.43
CA PRO A 59 8.10 -2.80 14.62
C PRO A 59 8.35 -1.79 13.50
N PHE A 60 9.12 -0.74 13.77
CA PHE A 60 9.45 0.26 12.77
C PHE A 60 10.33 -0.33 11.65
N LEU A 61 11.35 -1.12 12.02
CA LEU A 61 12.23 -1.79 11.08
C LEU A 61 11.46 -2.83 10.25
N PHE A 62 10.55 -3.57 10.88
CA PHE A 62 9.64 -4.49 10.19
C PHE A 62 8.79 -3.73 9.15
N PHE A 63 8.08 -2.69 9.58
CA PHE A 63 7.22 -1.90 8.70
C PHE A 63 7.98 -1.33 7.49
N THR A 64 9.13 -0.70 7.74
CA THR A 64 9.95 -0.09 6.68
C THR A 64 10.51 -1.13 5.72
N THR A 65 11.02 -2.25 6.24
CA THR A 65 11.58 -3.33 5.41
C THR A 65 10.51 -3.92 4.49
N PHE A 66 9.35 -4.29 5.01
CA PHE A 66 8.27 -4.85 4.20
C PHE A 66 7.67 -3.83 3.24
N THR A 67 7.60 -2.56 3.61
CA THR A 67 7.19 -1.48 2.70
C THR A 67 8.14 -1.39 1.51
N VAL A 68 9.45 -1.41 1.74
CA VAL A 68 10.46 -1.38 0.66
C VAL A 68 10.37 -2.63 -0.21
N ILE A 69 10.20 -3.81 0.39
CA ILE A 69 10.02 -5.06 -0.37
C ILE A 69 8.78 -4.99 -1.27
N LEU A 70 7.65 -4.50 -0.76
CA LEU A 70 6.42 -4.33 -1.54
C LEU A 70 6.61 -3.32 -2.68
N GLN A 71 7.29 -2.20 -2.43
CA GLN A 71 7.60 -1.23 -3.49
C GLN A 71 8.50 -1.82 -4.56
N LEU A 72 9.54 -2.58 -4.17
CA LEU A 72 10.41 -3.27 -5.12
C LEU A 72 9.63 -4.30 -5.93
N PHE A 73 8.77 -5.09 -5.29
CA PHE A 73 7.95 -6.10 -5.96
C PHE A 73 7.00 -5.48 -7.00
N ASP A 74 6.35 -4.36 -6.67
CA ASP A 74 5.51 -3.60 -7.60
C ASP A 74 6.31 -3.05 -8.80
N ILE A 75 7.55 -2.57 -8.57
CA ILE A 75 8.46 -2.16 -9.66
C ILE A 75 8.85 -3.35 -10.54
N PHE A 76 9.16 -4.50 -9.95
CA PHE A 76 9.51 -5.71 -10.69
C PHE A 76 8.34 -6.24 -11.53
N GLN A 77 7.12 -6.24 -10.99
CA GLN A 77 5.93 -6.65 -11.73
C GLN A 77 5.60 -5.71 -12.89
N ARG A 78 5.82 -4.39 -12.75
CA ARG A 78 5.64 -3.43 -13.87
C ARG A 78 6.67 -3.57 -14.98
N LYS A 79 7.80 -4.25 -14.74
CA LYS A 79 8.90 -4.42 -15.70
C LYS A 79 8.83 -5.74 -16.47
N SER A 80 8.05 -6.71 -15.99
CA SER A 80 7.79 -7.99 -16.66
C SER A 80 6.57 -7.92 -17.56
#